data_AF-A0A530QRZ0-F1
#
_entry.id   AF-A0A530QRZ0-F1
#
_cell.length_a   1.000
_cell.length_b   1.000
_cell.length_c   1.000
_cell.angle_alpha   90.00
_cell.angle_beta   90.00
_cell.angle_gamma   90.00
#
_symmetry.space_group_name_H-M   'P 1'
#
loop_
_entity.id
_entity.type
_entity.pdbx_description
1 polymer ?
#
loop_
_entity_poly.entity_id
_entity_poly.type
_entity_poly.pdbx_seq_one_letter_code
_entity_poly.pdbx_strand_id
1 'polypeptide(L)'
;MNGPQDLGGQMGFGPVAPEKDEPYFHAAWERRALGVTLCAGAMGAWNIDESRHARESLHPADYYASSYYEIWIKALETLLKRHGFVSDRDLVAGKAVDPAAAPKRVLKAENVLAVLAKGGPCDRPIATPARFKAGDLV
;
A
#
# COMPACT_ATOMS: atom_id res chain seq x y z
N MET A 1 -10.96 11.00 -2.44
CA MET A 1 -11.78 11.41 -1.27
C MET A 1 -11.05 12.51 -0.54
N ASN A 2 -11.76 13.42 0.13
CA ASN A 2 -11.16 14.46 0.98
C ASN A 2 -10.67 13.80 2.27
N GLY A 3 -9.56 13.06 2.18
CA GLY A 3 -9.02 12.21 3.24
C GLY A 3 -7.75 12.79 3.86
N PRO A 4 -7.23 12.15 4.94
CA PRO A 4 -6.13 12.67 5.72
C PRO A 4 -4.79 12.77 4.97
N GLN A 5 -4.62 11.98 3.90
CA GLN A 5 -3.44 11.98 3.05
C GLN A 5 -3.27 13.26 2.22
N ASP A 6 -4.37 13.99 1.96
CA ASP A 6 -4.37 15.14 1.07
C ASP A 6 -4.00 16.41 1.85
N LEU A 7 -2.71 16.51 2.15
CA LEU A 7 -2.15 17.56 3.01
C LEU A 7 -1.75 18.83 2.25
N GLY A 8 -1.96 18.89 0.94
CA GLY A 8 -1.57 20.04 0.12
C GLY A 8 -2.19 21.34 0.62
N GLY A 9 -1.35 22.27 1.12
CA GLY A 9 -1.80 23.57 1.63
C GLY A 9 -2.33 23.56 3.07
N GLN A 10 -2.30 22.43 3.78
CA GLN A 10 -2.69 22.36 5.19
C GLN A 10 -1.66 23.01 6.11
N MET A 11 -2.11 23.54 7.25
CA MET A 11 -1.27 24.15 8.28
C MET A 11 -1.36 23.36 9.60
N GLY A 12 -0.43 23.60 10.53
CA GLY A 12 -0.53 23.07 11.90
C GLY A 12 0.20 21.76 12.18
N PHE A 13 0.96 21.22 11.23
CA PHE A 13 1.77 19.99 11.42
C PHE A 13 3.14 20.22 12.07
N GLY A 14 3.52 21.47 12.32
CA GLY A 14 4.83 21.81 12.87
C GLY A 14 5.97 21.74 11.83
N PRO A 15 7.22 21.92 12.27
CA PRO A 15 8.38 21.86 11.39
C PRO A 15 8.71 20.43 10.95
N VAL A 16 9.35 20.30 9.78
CA VAL A 16 9.95 19.02 9.35
C VAL A 16 11.14 18.69 10.25
N ALA A 17 11.18 17.48 10.80
CA ALA A 17 12.19 17.03 11.76
C ALA A 17 12.89 15.74 11.28
N PRO A 18 13.86 15.83 10.35
CA PRO A 18 14.55 14.66 9.83
C PRO A 18 15.49 14.04 10.89
N GLU A 19 15.53 12.72 10.96
CA GLU A 19 16.47 11.97 11.81
C GLU A 19 17.86 11.93 11.15
N LYS A 20 18.91 12.17 11.94
CA LYS A 20 20.29 12.00 11.47
C LYS A 20 20.63 10.52 11.44
N ASP A 21 21.19 10.06 10.31
CA ASP A 21 21.59 8.66 10.12
C ASP A 21 20.42 7.66 10.28
N GLU A 22 19.22 8.06 9.81
CA GLU A 22 17.98 7.26 9.90
C GLU A 22 18.17 5.83 9.35
N PRO A 23 17.82 4.78 10.13
CA PRO A 23 17.89 3.41 9.64
C PRO A 23 16.78 3.13 8.63
N TYR A 24 16.99 2.18 7.71
CA TYR A 24 15.92 1.75 6.80
C TYR A 24 14.67 1.21 7.51
N PHE A 25 14.84 0.69 8.73
CA PHE A 25 13.76 0.15 9.55
C PHE A 25 14.09 0.42 11.03
N HIS A 26 13.25 1.20 11.69
CA HIS A 26 13.29 1.51 13.13
C HIS A 26 12.96 0.28 13.98
N ALA A 27 12.18 -0.66 13.45
CA ALA A 27 11.82 -1.88 14.16
C ALA A 27 11.85 -3.14 13.29
N ALA A 28 12.07 -4.30 13.92
CA ALA A 28 12.13 -5.59 13.23
C ALA A 28 10.82 -5.97 12.51
N TRP A 29 9.68 -5.44 12.97
CA TRP A 29 8.38 -5.70 12.35
C TRP A 29 8.20 -4.93 11.03
N GLU A 30 8.86 -3.81 10.83
CA GLU A 30 8.70 -2.97 9.64
C GLU A 30 9.25 -3.66 8.38
N ARG A 31 10.37 -4.38 8.51
CA ARG A 31 10.89 -5.29 7.47
C ARG A 31 9.86 -6.32 7.03
N ARG A 32 9.11 -6.86 8.00
CA ARG A 32 8.04 -7.83 7.75
C ARG A 32 6.82 -7.16 7.13
N ALA A 33 6.45 -5.96 7.57
CA ALA A 33 5.35 -5.18 6.99
C ALA A 33 5.57 -4.91 5.51
N LEU A 34 6.78 -4.45 5.12
CA LEU A 34 7.14 -4.29 3.72
C LEU A 34 7.05 -5.62 2.95
N GLY A 35 7.70 -6.67 3.46
CA GLY A 35 7.74 -7.98 2.80
C GLY A 35 6.36 -8.60 2.57
N VAL A 36 5.52 -8.62 3.60
CA VAL A 36 4.16 -9.16 3.50
C VAL A 36 3.29 -8.32 2.57
N THR A 37 3.41 -6.99 2.58
CA THR A 37 2.68 -6.12 1.63
C THR A 37 3.05 -6.42 0.18
N LEU A 38 4.34 -6.56 -0.11
CA LEU A 38 4.82 -6.88 -1.47
C LEU A 38 4.36 -8.28 -1.92
N CYS A 39 4.49 -9.28 -1.05
CA CYS A 39 4.01 -10.64 -1.35
C CYS A 39 2.50 -10.68 -1.57
N ALA A 40 1.72 -9.95 -0.76
CA ALA A 40 0.28 -9.89 -0.90
C ALA A 40 -0.15 -9.19 -2.20
N GLY A 41 0.49 -8.07 -2.57
CA GLY A 41 0.27 -7.42 -3.86
C GLY A 41 0.60 -8.34 -5.05
N ALA A 42 1.62 -9.18 -4.92
CA ALA A 42 1.97 -10.14 -5.96
C ALA A 42 0.91 -11.24 -6.18
N MET A 43 -0.01 -11.46 -5.21
CA MET A 43 -1.14 -12.38 -5.38
C MET A 43 -2.05 -11.99 -6.55
N GLY A 44 -2.03 -10.72 -6.99
CA GLY A 44 -2.76 -10.24 -8.16
C GLY A 44 -4.28 -10.14 -7.96
N ALA A 45 -4.72 -10.10 -6.70
CA ALA A 45 -6.13 -9.89 -6.37
C ALA A 45 -6.54 -8.42 -6.55
N TRP A 46 -5.64 -7.47 -6.25
CA TRP A 46 -5.83 -6.03 -6.42
C TRP A 46 -4.63 -5.37 -7.13
N ASN A 47 -4.77 -4.08 -7.45
CA ASN A 47 -3.72 -3.25 -8.05
C ASN A 47 -3.15 -2.23 -7.04
N ILE A 48 -2.14 -1.45 -7.47
CA ILE A 48 -1.51 -0.44 -6.60
C ILE A 48 -2.47 0.69 -6.23
N ASP A 49 -3.41 1.04 -7.11
CA ASP A 49 -4.35 2.13 -6.89
C ASP A 49 -5.38 1.78 -5.80
N GLU A 50 -5.87 0.55 -5.78
CA GLU A 50 -6.69 0.04 -4.68
C GLU A 50 -5.89 0.00 -3.36
N SER A 51 -4.58 -0.29 -3.44
CA SER A 51 -3.70 -0.27 -2.27
C SER A 51 -3.54 1.14 -1.69
N ARG A 52 -3.41 2.16 -2.56
CA ARG A 52 -3.42 3.57 -2.15
C ARG A 52 -4.76 3.91 -1.53
N HIS A 53 -5.85 3.62 -2.23
CA HIS A 53 -7.20 3.91 -1.76
C HIS A 53 -7.49 3.30 -0.38
N ALA A 54 -7.03 2.08 -0.10
CA ALA A 54 -7.18 1.46 1.22
C ALA A 54 -6.44 2.25 2.33
N ARG A 55 -5.23 2.79 2.04
CA ARG A 55 -4.49 3.65 2.99
C ARG A 55 -5.18 5.00 3.19
N GLU A 56 -5.71 5.55 2.11
CA GLU A 56 -6.47 6.81 2.09
C GLU A 56 -7.83 6.74 2.79
N SER A 57 -8.32 5.52 3.02
CA SER A 57 -9.61 5.27 3.67
C SER A 57 -9.48 5.03 5.18
N LEU A 58 -8.25 5.07 5.72
CA LEU A 58 -8.05 5.02 7.16
C LEU A 58 -8.70 6.23 7.82
N HIS A 59 -9.25 6.03 9.03
CA HIS A 59 -9.78 7.13 9.82
C HIS A 59 -8.69 8.19 10.03
N PRO A 60 -8.97 9.50 9.93
CA PRO A 60 -7.93 10.54 10.01
C PRO A 60 -7.06 10.47 11.27
N ALA A 61 -7.68 10.19 12.43
CA ALA A 61 -6.94 10.02 13.68
C ALA A 61 -5.98 8.83 13.63
N ASP A 62 -6.38 7.72 13.00
CA ASP A 62 -5.50 6.57 12.78
C ASP A 62 -4.37 6.93 11.83
N TYR A 63 -4.66 7.57 10.70
CA TYR A 63 -3.66 7.91 9.70
C TYR A 63 -2.56 8.79 10.27
N TYR A 64 -2.92 9.86 10.99
CA TYR A 64 -1.94 10.80 11.54
C TYR A 64 -1.18 10.28 12.76
N ALA A 65 -1.76 9.36 13.53
CA ALA A 65 -1.09 8.75 14.67
C ALA A 65 -0.24 7.52 14.31
N SER A 66 -0.36 7.00 13.09
CA SER A 66 0.34 5.80 12.65
C SER A 66 1.73 6.12 12.10
N SER A 67 2.71 5.28 12.39
CA SER A 67 3.96 5.24 11.66
C SER A 67 3.74 4.84 10.19
N TYR A 68 4.73 5.08 9.35
CA TYR A 68 4.62 4.80 7.91
C TYR A 68 4.22 3.35 7.62
N TYR A 69 4.84 2.38 8.29
CA TYR A 69 4.53 0.96 8.07
C TYR A 69 3.25 0.50 8.78
N GLU A 70 2.77 1.22 9.80
CA GLU A 70 1.46 0.95 10.40
C GLU A 70 0.33 1.30 9.42
N ILE A 71 0.44 2.40 8.69
CA ILE A 71 -0.50 2.75 7.61
C ILE A 71 -0.58 1.61 6.57
N TRP A 72 0.56 1.02 6.23
CA TRP A 72 0.62 -0.08 5.26
C TRP A 72 -0.08 -1.33 5.77
N ILE A 73 0.19 -1.73 7.01
CA ILE A 73 -0.41 -2.95 7.59
C ILE A 73 -1.91 -2.79 7.81
N LYS A 74 -2.39 -1.65 8.35
CA LYS A 74 -3.83 -1.39 8.53
C LYS A 74 -4.59 -1.46 7.19
N ALA A 75 -4.03 -0.86 6.14
CA ALA A 75 -4.60 -0.94 4.80
C ALA A 75 -4.54 -2.36 4.20
N LEU A 76 -3.44 -3.08 4.43
CA LEU A 76 -3.28 -4.45 3.95
C LEU A 76 -4.28 -5.42 4.58
N GLU A 77 -4.53 -5.31 5.88
CA GLU A 77 -5.57 -6.09 6.56
C GLU A 77 -6.94 -5.88 5.90
N THR A 78 -7.28 -4.63 5.60
CA THR A 78 -8.52 -4.28 4.89
C THR A 78 -8.60 -4.96 3.52
N LEU A 79 -7.51 -4.98 2.76
CA LEU A 79 -7.47 -5.61 1.44
C LEU A 79 -7.55 -7.13 1.53
N LEU A 80 -6.82 -7.75 2.45
CA LEU A 80 -6.85 -9.20 2.66
C LEU A 80 -8.25 -9.67 3.04
N LYS A 81 -8.94 -8.92 3.90
CA LYS A 81 -10.34 -9.18 4.25
C LYS A 81 -11.28 -9.00 3.07
N ARG A 82 -11.18 -7.86 2.39
CA ARG A 82 -12.04 -7.53 1.23
C ARG A 82 -11.96 -8.59 0.14
N HIS A 83 -10.77 -9.14 -0.10
CA HIS A 83 -10.52 -10.13 -1.15
C HIS A 83 -10.56 -11.59 -0.63
N GLY A 84 -11.02 -11.80 0.61
CA GLY A 84 -11.30 -13.14 1.15
C GLY A 84 -10.05 -13.97 1.50
N PHE A 85 -8.88 -13.36 1.66
CA PHE A 85 -7.66 -14.05 2.08
C PHE A 85 -7.55 -14.20 3.60
N VAL A 86 -8.22 -13.33 4.37
CA VAL A 86 -8.23 -13.33 5.82
C VAL A 86 -9.64 -12.99 6.29
N SER A 87 -10.17 -13.72 7.27
CA SER A 87 -11.42 -13.42 7.95
C SER A 87 -11.16 -12.73 9.30
N ASP A 88 -12.20 -12.12 9.88
CA ASP A 88 -12.14 -11.60 11.25
C ASP A 88 -11.82 -12.71 12.28
N ARG A 89 -12.29 -13.94 12.02
CA ARG A 89 -12.01 -15.09 12.88
C ARG A 89 -10.55 -15.51 12.81
N ASP A 90 -9.91 -15.41 11.65
CA ASP A 90 -8.47 -15.68 11.51
C ASP A 90 -7.64 -14.69 12.33
N LEU A 91 -8.02 -13.41 12.28
CA LEU A 91 -7.35 -12.34 13.04
C LEU A 91 -7.51 -12.53 14.54
N VAL A 92 -8.73 -12.79 15.02
CA VAL A 92 -9.00 -13.05 16.45
C VAL A 92 -8.26 -14.31 16.93
N ALA A 93 -8.22 -15.37 16.11
CA ALA A 93 -7.54 -16.62 16.47
C ALA A 93 -6.02 -16.56 16.33
N GLY A 94 -5.49 -15.56 15.62
CA GLY A 94 -4.07 -15.46 15.26
C GLY A 94 -3.58 -16.58 14.34
N LYS A 95 -4.49 -17.30 13.66
CA LYS A 95 -4.19 -18.42 12.76
C LYS A 95 -5.32 -18.62 11.75
N ALA A 96 -5.02 -19.26 10.62
CA ALA A 96 -6.04 -19.63 9.65
C ALA A 96 -7.02 -20.65 10.25
N VAL A 97 -8.28 -20.26 10.36
CA VAL A 97 -9.42 -21.07 10.81
C VAL A 97 -10.48 -21.20 9.74
N ASP A 98 -10.64 -20.17 8.88
CA ASP A 98 -11.60 -20.18 7.79
C ASP A 98 -10.91 -20.41 6.43
N PRO A 99 -11.65 -20.92 5.41
CA PRO A 99 -11.11 -21.06 4.06
C PRO A 99 -10.71 -19.70 3.46
N ALA A 100 -9.53 -19.64 2.84
CA ALA A 100 -9.00 -18.46 2.18
C ALA A 100 -9.13 -18.54 0.64
N ALA A 101 -9.23 -17.38 0.00
CA ALA A 101 -9.16 -17.27 -1.46
C ALA A 101 -7.82 -17.81 -2.00
N ALA A 102 -7.86 -18.38 -3.21
CA ALA A 102 -6.65 -18.84 -3.89
C ALA A 102 -5.95 -17.67 -4.60
N PRO A 103 -4.64 -17.43 -4.37
CA PRO A 103 -3.92 -16.38 -5.06
C PRO A 103 -3.76 -16.70 -6.56
N LYS A 104 -3.90 -15.70 -7.43
CA LYS A 104 -3.71 -15.89 -8.88
C LYS A 104 -2.26 -16.19 -9.23
N ARG A 105 -1.32 -15.67 -8.44
CA ARG A 105 0.12 -15.82 -8.59
C ARG A 105 0.77 -15.86 -7.22
N VAL A 106 1.93 -16.50 -7.12
CA VAL A 106 2.73 -16.51 -5.88
C VAL A 106 4.14 -16.06 -6.23
N LEU A 107 4.61 -14.99 -5.59
CA LEU A 107 5.99 -14.53 -5.74
C LEU A 107 6.91 -15.43 -4.92
N LYS A 108 7.68 -16.27 -5.61
CA LYS A 108 8.69 -17.11 -4.98
C LYS A 108 9.95 -16.31 -4.64
N ALA A 109 10.65 -16.71 -3.59
CA ALA A 109 11.82 -16.02 -3.06
C ALA A 109 12.91 -15.79 -4.12
N GLU A 110 13.19 -16.80 -4.95
CA GLU A 110 14.20 -16.75 -6.01
C GLU A 110 13.89 -15.71 -7.09
N ASN A 111 12.64 -15.28 -7.22
CA ASN A 111 12.18 -14.35 -8.25
C ASN A 111 12.05 -12.90 -7.76
N VAL A 112 12.21 -12.63 -6.45
CA VAL A 112 11.97 -11.31 -5.86
C VAL A 112 12.82 -10.22 -6.52
N LEU A 113 14.13 -10.44 -6.64
CA LEU A 113 15.05 -9.45 -7.21
C LEU A 113 14.69 -9.11 -8.67
N ALA A 114 14.43 -10.13 -9.48
CA ALA A 114 14.09 -9.94 -10.89
C ALA A 114 12.75 -9.20 -11.07
N VAL A 115 11.75 -9.51 -10.25
CA VAL A 115 10.43 -8.85 -10.30
C VAL A 115 10.54 -7.39 -9.88
N LEU A 116 11.27 -7.09 -8.80
CA LEU A 116 11.46 -5.71 -8.35
C LEU A 116 12.25 -4.88 -9.36
N ALA A 117 13.32 -5.45 -9.95
CA ALA A 117 14.10 -4.78 -10.97
C ALA A 117 13.30 -4.49 -12.25
N LYS A 118 12.34 -5.35 -12.60
CA LYS A 118 11.46 -5.14 -13.76
C LYS A 118 10.46 -3.99 -13.56
N GLY A 119 10.06 -3.72 -12.32
CA GLY A 119 9.07 -2.69 -11.98
C GLY A 119 7.66 -2.99 -12.48
N GLY A 120 6.79 -1.97 -12.44
CA GLY A 120 5.38 -2.06 -12.83
C GLY A 120 4.98 -0.89 -13.75
N PRO A 121 5.22 -0.98 -15.07
CA PRO A 121 4.91 0.11 -15.99
C PRO A 121 3.40 0.40 -16.04
N CYS A 122 3.06 1.68 -15.88
CA CYS A 122 1.69 2.19 -15.95
C CYS A 122 1.30 2.66 -17.35
N ASP A 123 2.26 2.79 -18.27
CA ASP A 123 2.01 3.21 -19.65
C ASP A 123 1.07 2.24 -20.38
N ARG A 124 0.14 2.80 -21.16
CA ARG A 124 -0.80 2.04 -21.98
C ARG A 124 -0.87 2.67 -23.37
N PRO A 125 -1.06 1.88 -24.44
CA PRO A 125 -1.34 2.44 -25.74
C PRO A 125 -2.67 3.19 -25.71
N ILE A 126 -2.69 4.42 -26.25
CA ILE A 126 -3.88 5.26 -26.32
C ILE A 126 -4.06 5.67 -27.79
N ALA A 127 -5.27 5.46 -28.32
CA ALA A 127 -5.61 5.85 -29.69
C ALA A 127 -6.08 7.31 -29.81
N THR A 128 -6.59 7.87 -28.71
CA THR A 128 -7.04 9.25 -28.64
C THR A 128 -5.85 10.21 -28.46
N PRO A 129 -5.78 11.31 -29.23
CA PRO A 129 -4.75 12.32 -29.04
C PRO A 129 -4.93 13.02 -27.69
N ALA A 130 -3.83 13.55 -27.15
CA ALA A 130 -3.87 14.36 -25.94
C ALA A 130 -4.77 15.58 -26.12
N ARG A 131 -5.62 15.87 -25.13
CA ARG A 131 -6.55 17.02 -25.17
C ARG A 131 -5.85 18.37 -25.00
N PHE A 132 -4.65 18.37 -24.43
CA PHE A 132 -3.88 19.55 -24.07
C PHE A 132 -2.44 19.39 -24.53
N LYS A 133 -1.74 20.51 -24.67
CA LYS A 133 -0.31 20.59 -24.93
C LYS A 133 0.38 21.52 -23.92
N ALA A 134 1.71 21.46 -23.85
CA ALA A 134 2.48 22.34 -22.98
C ALA A 134 2.19 23.82 -23.31
N GLY A 135 1.80 24.59 -22.29
CA GLY A 135 1.44 26.01 -22.40
C GLY A 135 -0.06 26.31 -22.38
N ASP A 136 -0.93 25.29 -22.47
CA ASP A 136 -2.38 25.49 -22.30
C ASP A 136 -2.72 25.85 -20.84
N LEU A 137 -3.66 26.77 -20.63
CA LEU A 137 -4.27 27.05 -19.33
C LEU A 137 -5.46 26.11 -19.10
N VAL A 138 -5.50 25.41 -17.96
CA VAL A 138 -6.51 24.39 -17.61
C VAL A 138 -7.17 24.63 -16.26
#